data_AF-A0A317ZDQ1-F1
#
_entry.id   AF-A0A317ZDQ1-F1
#
_cell.length_a   1.000
_cell.length_b   1.000
_cell.length_c   1.000
_cell.angle_alpha   90.00
_cell.angle_beta   90.00
_cell.angle_gamma   90.00
#
_symmetry.space_group_name_H-M   'P 1'
#
loop_
_entity.id
_entity.type
_entity.pdbx_description
1 polymer ?
#
loop_
_entity_poly.entity_id
_entity_poly.type
_entity_poly.pdbx_seq_one_letter_code
_entity_poly.pdbx_strand_id
1 'polypeptide(L)'
;MEKSYQKLLNPVHHVIANVLTLGFYIFMAVILRPFTFSPEPMIAQLQACFAAVPVAATFWFAIYMFLVVLMDQLKQRKENAK
;
A
#
# COMPACT_ATOMS: atom_id res chain seq x y z
N MET A 1 1.51 -14.95 -18.68
CA MET A 1 1.87 -13.52 -18.78
C MET A 1 2.34 -12.89 -17.46
N GLU A 2 2.67 -13.66 -16.41
CA GLU A 2 3.04 -13.09 -15.09
C GLU A 2 4.56 -12.93 -14.88
N LYS A 3 5.38 -13.72 -15.59
CA LYS A 3 6.84 -13.83 -15.39
C LYS A 3 7.66 -12.60 -15.83
N SER A 4 7.11 -11.71 -16.68
CA SER A 4 7.88 -10.56 -17.21
C SER A 4 7.87 -9.35 -16.27
N TYR A 5 6.77 -9.13 -15.55
CA TYR A 5 6.63 -7.99 -14.63
C TYR A 5 7.40 -8.17 -13.32
N GLN A 6 7.52 -9.41 -12.82
CA GLN A 6 8.35 -9.70 -11.65
C GLN A 6 9.85 -9.42 -11.87
N LYS A 7 10.34 -9.42 -13.12
CA LYS A 7 11.73 -9.06 -13.44
C LYS A 7 11.98 -7.56 -13.47
N LEU A 8 10.92 -6.74 -13.54
CA LEU A 8 11.03 -5.29 -13.47
C LEU A 8 11.12 -4.82 -12.03
N LEU A 9 10.28 -5.34 -11.12
CA LEU A 9 10.33 -4.95 -9.71
C LEU A 9 11.61 -5.45 -9.03
N ASN A 10 12.55 -4.52 -8.83
CA ASN A 10 13.69 -4.73 -7.96
C ASN A 10 13.17 -4.94 -6.51
N PRO A 11 13.71 -5.85 -5.68
CA PRO A 11 13.32 -6.07 -4.27
C PRO A 11 13.13 -4.79 -3.44
N VAL A 12 13.83 -3.71 -3.78
CA VAL A 12 13.66 -2.37 -3.20
C VAL A 12 12.20 -1.86 -3.28
N HIS A 13 11.48 -2.13 -4.37
CA HIS A 13 10.11 -1.64 -4.60
C HIS A 13 9.11 -2.36 -3.67
N HIS A 14 9.33 -3.65 -3.43
CA HIS A 14 8.57 -4.41 -2.43
C HIS A 14 8.77 -3.84 -1.03
N VAL A 15 10.01 -3.47 -0.67
CA VAL A 15 10.32 -2.83 0.62
C VAL A 15 9.66 -1.46 0.75
N ILE A 16 9.76 -0.60 -0.27
CA ILE A 16 9.14 0.73 -0.29
C ILE A 16 7.62 0.61 -0.11
N ALA A 17 6.97 -0.28 -0.87
CA ALA A 17 5.54 -0.49 -0.72
C ALA A 17 5.18 -0.97 0.69
N ASN A 18 6.04 -1.75 1.36
CA ASN A 18 5.75 -2.31 2.70
C ASN A 18 5.86 -1.27 3.78
N VAL A 19 6.91 -0.46 3.69
CA VAL A 19 7.08 0.69 4.58
C VAL A 19 5.92 1.67 4.40
N LEU A 20 5.53 1.95 3.16
CA LEU A 20 4.46 2.92 2.86
C LEU A 20 3.08 2.39 3.32
N THR A 21 2.78 1.11 3.08
CA THR A 21 1.54 0.47 3.57
C THR A 21 1.50 0.37 5.08
N LEU A 22 2.61 0.04 5.74
CA LEU A 22 2.66 -0.01 7.20
C LEU A 22 2.44 1.37 7.82
N GLY A 23 3.06 2.42 7.24
CA GLY A 23 2.80 3.80 7.65
C GLY A 23 1.34 4.20 7.47
N PHE A 24 0.74 3.84 6.34
CA PHE A 24 -0.68 4.09 6.07
C PHE A 24 -1.61 3.33 7.01
N TYR A 25 -1.28 2.08 7.36
CA TYR A 25 -2.02 1.31 8.36
C TYR A 25 -2.02 2.00 9.73
N ILE A 26 -0.86 2.43 10.22
CA ILE A 26 -0.74 3.13 11.50
C ILE A 26 -1.53 4.45 11.47
N PHE A 27 -1.42 5.20 10.37
CA PHE A 27 -2.17 6.44 10.16
C PHE A 27 -3.69 6.21 10.21
N MET A 28 -4.18 5.21 9.49
CA MET A 28 -5.61 4.86 9.47
C MET A 28 -6.09 4.32 10.82
N ALA A 29 -5.29 3.52 11.52
CA ALA A 29 -5.65 3.04 12.85
C ALA A 29 -5.86 4.18 13.88
N VAL A 30 -5.13 5.30 13.73
CA VAL A 30 -5.31 6.49 14.58
C VAL A 30 -6.51 7.32 14.13
N ILE A 31 -6.69 7.53 12.82
CA ILE A 31 -7.78 8.35 12.27
C ILE A 31 -9.15 7.69 12.42
N LEU A 32 -9.24 6.37 12.35
CA LEU A 32 -10.53 5.67 12.44
C LEU A 32 -11.05 5.59 13.88
N ARG A 33 -10.23 5.84 14.89
CA ARG A 33 -10.63 5.80 16.32
C ARG A 33 -11.93 6.59 16.60
N PRO A 34 -12.10 7.86 16.21
CA PRO A 34 -13.34 8.62 16.42
C PRO A 34 -14.56 8.13 15.62
N PHE A 35 -14.37 7.30 14.60
CA PHE A 35 -15.47 6.77 13.77
C PHE A 35 -16.00 5.42 14.25
N THR A 36 -15.43 4.88 15.35
CA THR A 36 -15.87 3.60 15.90
C THR A 36 -17.06 3.77 16.83
N PHE A 37 -17.97 2.79 16.81
CA PHE A 37 -19.27 2.86 17.47
C PHE A 37 -19.22 2.62 18.99
N SER A 38 -18.03 2.39 19.57
CA SER A 38 -17.88 2.02 20.98
C SER A 38 -17.40 3.21 21.84
N PRO A 39 -18.06 3.51 22.98
CA PRO A 39 -17.61 4.54 23.93
C PRO A 39 -16.36 4.10 24.72
N GLU A 40 -16.04 2.81 24.75
CA GLU A 40 -14.85 2.31 25.44
C GLU A 40 -13.59 2.41 24.56
N PRO A 41 -12.53 3.07 25.03
CA PRO A 41 -11.35 3.39 24.22
C PRO A 41 -10.60 2.14 23.73
N MET A 42 -10.65 1.03 24.49
CA MET A 42 -10.01 -0.23 24.09
C MET A 42 -10.74 -0.91 22.94
N ILE A 43 -12.08 -0.96 22.98
CA ILE A 43 -12.91 -1.61 21.97
C ILE A 43 -12.91 -0.77 20.68
N ALA A 44 -12.97 0.55 20.81
CA ALA A 44 -12.82 1.51 19.73
C ALA A 44 -11.50 1.31 18.96
N GLN A 45 -10.38 1.17 19.68
CA GLN A 45 -9.08 0.96 19.04
C GLN A 45 -8.99 -0.41 18.36
N LEU A 46 -9.55 -1.46 18.95
CA LEU A 46 -9.57 -2.78 18.33
C LEU A 46 -10.36 -2.77 17.01
N GLN A 47 -11.55 -2.15 17.00
CA GLN A 47 -12.37 -1.99 15.80
C GLN A 47 -11.68 -1.15 14.73
N ALA A 48 -11.03 -0.04 15.12
CA ALA A 48 -10.26 0.80 14.21
C ALA A 48 -9.09 0.02 13.57
N CYS A 49 -8.38 -0.80 14.36
CA CYS A 49 -7.32 -1.67 13.86
C CYS A 49 -7.85 -2.70 12.85
N PHE A 50 -8.97 -3.36 13.14
CA PHE A 50 -9.60 -4.32 12.21
C PHE A 50 -10.09 -3.65 10.93
N ALA A 51 -10.66 -2.45 11.02
CA ALA A 51 -11.10 -1.67 9.86
C ALA A 51 -9.92 -1.14 9.03
N ALA A 52 -8.79 -0.82 9.68
CA ALA A 52 -7.59 -0.35 9.00
C ALA A 52 -6.91 -1.46 8.18
N VAL A 53 -7.06 -2.74 8.51
CA VAL A 53 -6.47 -3.87 7.76
C VAL A 53 -6.93 -3.91 6.29
N PRO A 54 -8.23 -4.00 5.95
CA PRO A 54 -8.68 -4.04 4.57
C PRO A 54 -8.34 -2.74 3.82
N VAL A 55 -8.35 -1.59 4.50
CA VAL A 55 -7.98 -0.30 3.92
C VAL A 55 -6.48 -0.23 3.59
N ALA A 56 -5.63 -0.76 4.47
CA ALA A 56 -4.20 -0.88 4.20
C ALA A 56 -3.92 -1.90 3.08
N ALA A 57 -4.68 -2.99 3.01
CA ALA A 57 -4.56 -3.97 1.95
C ALA A 57 -4.92 -3.38 0.57
N THR A 58 -6.01 -2.60 0.46
CA THR A 58 -6.35 -1.94 -0.82
C THR A 58 -5.30 -0.90 -1.21
N PHE A 59 -4.76 -0.15 -0.24
CA PHE A 59 -3.67 0.78 -0.48
C PHE A 59 -2.38 0.09 -0.96
N TRP A 60 -2.03 -1.04 -0.35
CA TRP A 60 -0.92 -1.89 -0.81
C TRP A 60 -1.09 -2.30 -2.28
N PHE A 61 -2.26 -2.83 -2.64
CA PHE A 61 -2.54 -3.21 -4.03
C PHE A 61 -2.42 -2.02 -4.99
N ALA A 62 -2.92 -0.84 -4.60
CA ALA A 62 -2.83 0.37 -5.40
C ALA A 62 -1.37 0.81 -5.62
N ILE A 63 -0.53 0.79 -4.58
CA ILE A 63 0.90 1.11 -4.70
C ILE A 63 1.59 0.13 -5.64
N TYR A 64 1.33 -1.16 -5.50
CA TYR A 64 1.94 -2.16 -6.36
C TYR A 64 1.62 -1.94 -7.82
N MET A 65 0.35 -1.73 -8.15
CA MET A 65 -0.07 -1.46 -9.52
C MET A 65 0.53 -0.16 -10.04
N PHE A 66 0.58 0.88 -9.21
CA PHE A 66 1.19 2.15 -9.58
C PHE A 66 2.70 2.03 -9.87
N LEU A 67 3.44 1.33 -9.01
CA LEU A 67 4.87 1.08 -9.22
C LEU A 67 5.11 0.26 -10.48
N VAL A 68 4.31 -0.80 -10.72
CA VAL A 68 4.39 -1.60 -11.94
C VAL A 68 4.24 -0.73 -13.19
N VAL A 69 3.22 0.14 -13.23
CA VAL A 69 2.98 1.05 -14.36
C VAL A 69 4.12 2.07 -14.51
N LEU A 70 4.58 2.68 -13.41
CA LEU A 70 5.69 3.63 -13.45
C LEU A 70 6.97 2.99 -14.02
N MET A 71 7.29 1.77 -13.62
CA MET A 71 8.46 1.07 -14.12
C MET A 71 8.35 0.74 -15.61
N ASP A 72 7.16 0.36 -16.06
CA ASP A 72 6.88 0.13 -17.48
C ASP A 72 7.06 1.43 -18.30
N GLN A 73 6.49 2.54 -17.82
CA GLN A 73 6.65 3.87 -18.45
C GLN A 73 8.11 4.35 -18.46
N LEU A 74 8.85 4.14 -17.38
CA LEU A 74 10.27 4.49 -17.28
C LEU A 74 11.13 3.68 -18.26
N LYS A 75 10.83 2.39 -18.42
CA LYS A 75 11.52 1.52 -19.38
C LYS A 75 11.26 1.99 -20.81
N GLN A 76 10.01 2.22 -21.18
CA GLN A 76 9.63 2.73 -22.50
C GLN A 76 10.30 4.07 -22.82
N ARG A 77 10.35 5.00 -21.85
CA ARG A 77 11.04 6.28 -22.03
C ARG A 77 12.54 6.12 -22.27
N LYS A 78 13.21 5.17 -21.61
CA LYS A 78 14.65 4.92 -21.82
C LYS A 78 14.92 4.29 -23.19
N GLU A 79 14.05 3.39 -23.65
CA GLU A 79 14.16 2.76 -24.96
C GLU A 79 13.89 3.74 -26.10
N ASN A 80 12.91 4.64 -25.95
CA ASN A 80 12.58 5.66 -26.95
C ASN A 80 13.54 6.86 -26.97
N ALA A 81 14.37 7.04 -25.93
CA ALA A 81 15.36 8.11 -25.85
C ALA A 81 16.75 7.72 -26.39
N LYS A 82 16.90 6.49 -26.90
CA LYS A 82 18.12 5.95 -27.47
C LYS A 82 18.01 5.85 -28.99
#